data_AF-A0A7C3ZBB6-F1
#
_entry.id   AF-A0A7C3ZBB6-F1
#
_cell.length_a   1.000
_cell.length_b   1.000
_cell.length_c   1.000
_cell.angle_alpha   90.00
_cell.angle_beta   90.00
_cell.angle_gamma   90.00
#
_symmetry.space_group_name_H-M   'P 1'
#
loop_
_entity.id
_entity.type
_entity.pdbx_description
1 polymer ?
#
loop_
_entity_poly.entity_id
_entity_poly.type
_entity_poly.pdbx_seq_one_letter_code
_entity_poly.pdbx_strand_id
1 'polypeptide(L)'
;MRELSRVLYIDLTRRSFHVEDRPDLFENYIGGVGVAINLLLEECPKNANPLGPENPIVFAVGPLTGIFPLASKTVAMFKSPLTGNLGE
;
A
#
# COMPACT_ATOMS: atom_id res chain seq x y z
N MET A 1 16.26 -11.04 -10.05
CA MET A 1 14.85 -10.65 -9.86
C MET A 1 14.86 -9.15 -9.65
N ARG A 2 13.97 -8.36 -10.27
CA ARG A 2 13.92 -6.92 -10.00
C ARG A 2 13.30 -6.76 -8.61
N GLU A 3 14.06 -6.33 -7.62
CA GLU A 3 13.53 -6.15 -6.27
C GLU A 3 12.47 -5.06 -6.29
N LEU A 4 11.29 -5.39 -5.76
CA LEU A 4 10.30 -4.40 -5.41
C LEU A 4 10.83 -3.73 -4.15
N SER A 5 11.14 -2.44 -4.22
CA SER A 5 11.60 -1.65 -3.08
C SER A 5 11.05 -0.23 -3.13
N ARG A 6 10.80 0.27 -4.34
CA ARG A 6 10.31 1.64 -4.53
C ARG A 6 8.81 1.76 -4.26
N VAL A 7 8.46 2.71 -3.39
CA VAL A 7 7.09 3.10 -3.06
C VAL A 7 6.84 4.50 -3.60
N LEU A 8 5.75 4.68 -4.34
CA LEU A 8 5.30 5.97 -4.85
C LEU A 8 4.26 6.56 -3.91
N TYR A 9 4.59 7.67 -3.27
CA TYR A 9 3.69 8.44 -2.43
C TYR A 9 3.04 9.55 -3.27
N ILE A 10 1.71 9.66 -3.18
CA ILE A 10 0.92 10.64 -3.93
C ILE A 10 0.03 11.39 -2.95
N ASP A 11 0.18 12.71 -2.91
CA ASP A 11 -0.73 13.60 -2.19
C ASP A 11 -1.66 14.27 -3.20
N LEU A 12 -2.94 13.85 -3.19
CA LEU A 12 -3.96 14.37 -4.10
C LEU A 12 -4.42 15.79 -3.75
N THR A 13 -4.32 16.18 -2.48
CA THR A 13 -4.67 17.54 -2.03
C THR A 13 -3.65 18.54 -2.52
N ARG A 14 -2.35 18.23 -2.38
CA ARG A 14 -1.23 19.09 -2.79
C ARG A 14 -0.81 18.90 -4.24
N ARG A 15 -1.34 17.86 -4.91
CA ARG A 15 -1.01 17.48 -6.30
C ARG A 15 0.50 17.24 -6.47
N SER A 16 1.10 16.58 -5.49
CA SER A 16 2.52 16.26 -5.47
C SER A 16 2.74 14.76 -5.34
N PHE A 17 3.91 14.31 -5.76
CA PHE A 17 4.34 12.93 -5.54
C PHE A 17 5.84 12.89 -5.28
N HIS A 18 6.28 11.83 -4.62
CA HIS A 18 7.68 11.48 -4.50
C HIS A 18 7.82 9.97 -4.44
N VAL A 19 9.02 9.47 -4.72
CA VAL A 19 9.32 8.05 -4.67
C VAL A 19 10.35 7.83 -3.57
N GLU A 20 10.08 6.88 -2.70
CA GLU A 20 11.01 6.44 -1.67
C GLU A 20 11.48 5.01 -1.98
N ASP A 21 12.73 4.73 -1.65
CA ASP A 21 13.25 3.37 -1.66
C ASP A 21 13.05 2.78 -0.26
N ARG A 22 12.23 1.73 -0.16
CA ARG A 22 11.79 1.07 1.09
C ARG A 22 12.20 -0.41 1.10
N PRO A 23 13.49 -0.75 0.96
CA PRO A 23 13.93 -2.16 1.03
C PRO A 23 13.55 -2.81 2.36
N ASP A 24 13.49 -2.02 3.44
CA ASP A 24 13.05 -2.45 4.77
C ASP A 24 11.66 -3.15 4.75
N LEU A 25 10.73 -2.68 3.92
CA LEU A 25 9.42 -3.31 3.81
C LEU A 25 9.48 -4.63 3.04
N PHE A 26 10.26 -4.69 1.98
CA PHE A 26 10.26 -5.86 1.08
C PHE A 26 11.26 -6.95 1.51
N GLU A 27 12.22 -6.62 2.37
CA GLU A 27 13.09 -7.59 3.05
C GLU A 27 12.35 -8.27 4.22
N ASN A 28 11.53 -7.51 4.96
CA ASN A 28 10.78 -8.03 6.11
C ASN A 28 9.43 -8.64 5.72
N TYR A 29 8.85 -8.22 4.58
CA TYR A 29 7.54 -8.65 4.11
C TYR A 29 7.59 -9.04 2.63
N ILE A 30 6.94 -10.15 2.27
CA ILE A 30 7.02 -10.76 0.93
C ILE A 30 6.56 -9.81 -0.20
N GLY A 31 5.70 -8.85 0.09
CA GLY A 31 5.00 -7.98 -0.90
C GLY A 31 3.49 -8.05 -0.73
N GLY A 32 2.74 -7.49 -1.69
CA GLY A 32 1.28 -7.53 -1.72
C GLY A 32 0.66 -7.06 -0.39
N VAL A 33 -0.19 -7.91 0.20
CA VAL A 33 -0.90 -7.63 1.47
C VAL A 33 0.06 -7.30 2.60
N GLY A 34 1.20 -8.01 2.68
CA GLY A 34 2.17 -7.82 3.74
C GLY A 34 2.83 -6.45 3.73
N VAL A 35 3.15 -5.92 2.55
CA VAL A 35 3.67 -4.54 2.44
C VAL A 35 2.54 -3.53 2.61
N ALA A 36 1.36 -3.79 2.04
CA ALA A 36 0.23 -2.88 2.12
C ALA A 36 -0.22 -2.60 3.55
N ILE A 37 -0.27 -3.62 4.42
CA ILE A 37 -0.70 -3.44 5.82
C ILE A 37 0.31 -2.65 6.63
N ASN A 38 1.61 -2.85 6.41
CA ASN A 38 2.63 -2.10 7.14
C ASN A 38 2.64 -0.62 6.73
N LEU A 39 2.53 -0.34 5.42
CA LEU A 39 2.33 1.03 4.94
C LEU A 39 1.04 1.65 5.50
N LEU A 40 -0.06 0.91 5.55
CA LEU A 40 -1.31 1.43 6.11
C LEU A 40 -1.15 1.74 7.61
N LEU A 41 -0.44 0.90 8.37
CA LEU A 41 -0.18 1.11 9.80
C LEU A 41 0.73 2.32 10.05
N GLU A 42 1.71 2.56 9.18
CA GLU A 42 2.61 3.73 9.24
C GLU A 42 1.87 5.02 8.88
N GLU A 43 1.06 5.00 7.84
CA GLU A 43 0.53 6.21 7.19
C GLU A 43 -0.90 6.57 7.59
N CYS A 44 -1.73 5.62 8.04
CA CYS A 44 -3.12 5.87 8.41
C CYS A 44 -3.25 6.24 9.89
N PRO A 45 -3.72 7.46 10.23
CA PRO A 45 -3.98 7.81 11.61
C PRO A 45 -5.01 6.86 12.24
N LYS A 46 -4.75 6.43 13.48
CA LYS A 46 -5.63 5.50 14.22
C LYS A 46 -7.12 5.90 14.19
N ASN A 47 -7.39 7.21 14.30
CA ASN A 47 -8.73 7.77 14.33
C ASN A 47 -9.16 8.43 13.00
N ALA A 48 -8.50 8.09 11.89
CA ALA A 48 -8.90 8.55 10.55
C ALA A 48 -10.38 8.28 10.29
N ASN A 49 -11.08 9.29 9.77
CA ASN A 49 -12.37 9.14 9.12
C ASN A 49 -12.16 8.31 7.85
N PRO A 50 -12.86 7.17 7.67
CA PRO A 50 -12.72 6.34 6.48
C PRO A 50 -13.00 7.06 5.14
N LEU A 51 -13.78 8.15 5.16
CA LEU A 51 -14.07 8.98 3.98
C LEU A 51 -13.31 10.31 4.00
N GLY A 52 -12.40 10.51 4.96
CA GLY A 52 -11.58 11.71 5.09
C GLY A 52 -10.28 11.63 4.27
N PRO A 53 -9.66 12.78 3.96
CA PRO A 53 -8.42 12.85 3.20
C PRO A 53 -7.21 12.21 3.89
N GLU A 54 -7.31 11.94 5.20
CA GLU A 54 -6.28 11.29 6.01
C GLU A 54 -6.28 9.76 5.93
N ASN A 55 -7.28 9.14 5.28
CA ASN A 55 -7.32 7.70 5.06
C ASN A 55 -6.64 7.35 3.74
N PRO A 56 -5.38 6.86 3.75
CA PRO A 56 -4.69 6.53 2.51
C PRO A 56 -5.29 5.26 1.89
N ILE A 57 -5.14 5.15 0.57
CA ILE A 57 -5.36 3.90 -0.16
C ILE A 57 -4.00 3.38 -0.60
N VAL A 58 -3.62 2.22 -0.11
CA VAL A 58 -2.33 1.58 -0.43
C VAL A 58 -2.55 0.55 -1.53
N PHE A 59 -1.91 0.76 -2.68
CA PHE A 59 -1.85 -0.23 -3.74
C PHE A 59 -0.51 -0.96 -3.70
N ALA A 60 -0.56 -2.29 -3.65
CA ALA A 60 0.65 -3.11 -3.62
C ALA A 60 0.52 -4.36 -4.50
N VAL A 61 1.65 -4.83 -5.02
CA VAL A 61 1.75 -6.07 -5.80
C VAL A 61 2.68 -7.06 -5.12
N GLY A 62 2.49 -8.34 -5.43
CA GLY A 62 3.40 -9.39 -4.99
C GLY A 62 4.65 -9.48 -5.88
N PRO A 63 5.71 -10.15 -5.41
CA PRO A 63 6.98 -10.26 -6.13
C PRO A 63 6.87 -11.11 -7.40
N LEU A 64 5.83 -11.94 -7.51
CA LEU A 64 5.57 -12.76 -8.68
C LEU A 64 4.73 -12.05 -9.75
N THR A 65 4.20 -10.85 -9.44
CA THR A 65 3.34 -10.11 -10.35
C THR A 65 4.10 -9.75 -11.63
N GLY A 66 3.56 -10.18 -12.78
CA GLY A 66 4.19 -9.97 -14.09
C GLY A 66 5.36 -10.91 -14.41
N ILE A 67 5.71 -11.84 -13.52
CA ILE A 67 6.73 -12.87 -13.75
C ILE A 67 6.07 -14.22 -14.11
N PHE A 68 5.04 -14.62 -13.38
CA PHE A 68 4.33 -15.88 -13.61
C PHE A 68 2.98 -15.66 -14.30
N PRO A 69 2.55 -16.58 -15.20
CA PRO A 69 1.18 -16.56 -15.72
C PRO A 69 0.16 -16.55 -14.57
N LEU A 70 -0.88 -15.74 -14.71
CA LEU A 70 -1.97 -15.55 -13.73
C LEU A 70 -1.56 -14.89 -12.40
N ALA A 71 -0.28 -14.65 -12.13
CA ALA A 71 0.18 -13.78 -11.06
C ALA A 71 0.04 -12.31 -11.51
N SER A 72 -1.19 -11.78 -11.44
CA SER A 72 -1.54 -10.42 -11.91
C SER A 72 -2.37 -9.62 -10.90
N LYS A 73 -2.44 -10.07 -9.65
CA LYS A 73 -3.26 -9.44 -8.62
C LYS A 73 -2.58 -8.21 -8.04
N THR A 74 -3.41 -7.25 -7.68
CA THR A 74 -3.06 -6.02 -6.96
C THR A 74 -3.95 -5.93 -5.73
N VAL A 75 -3.35 -5.57 -4.61
CA VAL A 75 -4.01 -5.30 -3.33
C VAL A 75 -4.40 -3.83 -3.28
N ALA A 76 -5.56 -3.51 -2.72
CA ALA A 76 -6.00 -2.14 -2.45
C ALA A 76 -6.44 -2.05 -0.98
N MET A 77 -5.55 -1.57 -0.10
CA MET A 77 -5.79 -1.61 1.34
C MET A 77 -6.07 -0.22 1.92
N PHE A 78 -7.06 -0.11 2.79
CA PHE A 78 -7.52 1.16 3.37
C PHE A 78 -8.37 0.91 4.63
N LYS A 79 -8.69 1.95 5.40
CA LYS A 79 -9.73 1.86 6.45
C LYS A 79 -11.11 1.86 5.80
N SER A 80 -11.89 0.81 5.99
CA SER A 80 -13.18 0.61 5.34
C SER A 80 -14.26 1.56 5.88
N PRO A 81 -15.00 2.27 5.01
CA PRO A 81 -16.15 3.09 5.43
C PRO A 81 -17.37 2.23 5.82
N LEU A 82 -17.44 0.99 5.33
CA LEU A 82 -18.56 0.08 5.64
C LEU A 82 -18.44 -0.50 7.04
N THR A 83 -17.23 -0.90 7.44
CA THR A 83 -17.01 -1.63 8.71
C THR A 83 -16.26 -0.81 9.76
N GLY A 84 -15.60 0.29 9.37
CA GLY A 84 -14.70 1.06 10.23
C GLY A 84 -13.36 0.37 10.53
N ASN A 85 -13.14 -0.84 10.00
CA ASN A 85 -11.97 -1.68 10.23
C ASN A 85 -11.09 -1.75 8.97
N LEU A 86 -10.26 -2.78 8.85
CA LEU A 86 -9.44 -3.04 7.67
C LEU A 86 -10.32 -3.36 6.45
N GLY A 87 -10.01 -2.74 5.31
CA GLY A 87 -10.54 -3.07 3.99
C GLY A 87 -9.41 -3.46 3.04
N GLU A 88 -9.66 -4.47 2.21
CA GLU A 88 -8.81 -4.95 1.12
C GLU A 88 -9.68 -5.26 -0.11
#